data_AF-A0AA88RW33-F1
#
_entry.id   AF-A0AA88RW33-F1
#
_cell.length_a   1.000
_cell.length_b   1.000
_cell.length_c   1.000
_cell.angle_alpha   90.00
_cell.angle_beta   90.00
_cell.angle_gamma   90.00
#
_symmetry.space_group_name_H-M   'P 1'
#
loop_
_entity.id
_entity.type
_entity.pdbx_description
1 polymer ?
#
loop_
_entity_poly.entity_id
_entity_poly.type
_entity_poly.pdbx_seq_one_letter_code
_entity_poly.pdbx_strand_id
1 'polypeptide(L)' 'MVGRIGDTPIIVCAVSATGKGESIIRATVARDVAEKMEYKGLSLKDAAAYTIEECTPRGTAGLIAV' A
#
# COMPACT_ATOMS: atom_id res chain seq x y z
N MET A 1 -9.18 -12.40 19.49
CA MET A 1 -8.08 -11.48 19.83
C MET A 1 -8.64 -10.07 19.75
N VAL A 2 -8.69 -9.35 20.87
CA VAL A 2 -9.24 -7.99 20.96
C VAL A 2 -8.04 -7.04 20.95
N GLY A 3 -8.04 -6.03 20.06
CA GLY A 3 -6.93 -5.06 19.95
C GLY A 3 -6.18 -5.03 18.61
N ARG A 4 -6.75 -5.49 17.49
CA ARG A 4 -6.15 -5.22 16.17
C ARG A 4 -6.57 -3.82 15.71
N ILE A 5 -5.65 -2.87 15.83
CA ILE A 5 -5.77 -1.57 15.18
C ILE A 5 -5.06 -1.68 13.83
N GLY A 6 -5.79 -1.42 12.74
CA GLY A 6 -5.26 -1.37 11.38
C GLY A 6 -4.71 0.01 11.02
N ASP A 7 -4.08 0.07 9.87
CA ASP A 7 -3.39 1.22 9.26
C ASP A 7 -4.34 2.29 8.68
N THR A 8 -5.53 2.48 9.27
CA THR A 8 -6.49 3.46 8.76
C THR A 8 -6.30 4.83 9.41
N PRO A 9 -5.48 5.71 8.81
CA PRO A 9 -5.88 7.09 8.57
C PRO A 9 -6.12 7.26 7.07
N ILE A 10 -7.30 7.75 6.72
CA ILE A 10 -7.62 8.16 5.35
C ILE A 10 -6.67 9.30 4.99
N ILE A 11 -5.73 9.01 4.09
CA ILE A 11 -4.85 10.00 3.47
C ILE A 11 -4.96 9.74 1.98
N VAL A 12 -5.79 10.53 1.28
CA VAL A 12 -6.07 10.49 -0.17
C VAL A 12 -6.79 9.21 -0.68
N CYS A 13 -6.41 8.03 -0.19
CA CYS A 13 -7.03 6.73 -0.47
C CYS A 13 -7.00 5.84 0.80
N ALA A 14 -7.87 4.84 0.87
CA ALA A 14 -7.81 3.79 1.90
C ALA A 14 -7.17 2.54 1.30
N VAL A 15 -6.08 2.06 1.92
CA VAL A 15 -5.33 0.88 1.44
C VAL A 15 -5.36 -0.20 2.52
N SER A 16 -5.49 -1.46 2.10
CA SER A 16 -5.25 -2.61 2.97
C SER A 16 -4.34 -3.60 2.24
N ALA A 17 -3.15 -3.82 2.79
CA ALA A 17 -2.17 -4.75 2.23
C ALA A 17 -2.23 -6.15 2.89
N THR A 18 -1.83 -7.17 2.14
CA THR A 18 -1.72 -8.56 2.59
C THR A 18 -0.48 -9.23 2.00
N GLY A 19 0.07 -10.23 2.68
CA GLY A 19 1.28 -10.94 2.27
C GLY A 19 2.33 -11.02 3.39
N LYS A 20 3.61 -11.05 3.00
CA LYS A 20 4.73 -11.12 3.93
C LYS A 20 4.92 -9.77 4.64
N GLY A 21 4.66 -9.76 5.95
CA GLY A 21 4.66 -8.53 6.75
C GLY A 21 5.95 -7.72 6.64
N GLU A 22 7.12 -8.38 6.62
CA GLU A 22 8.39 -7.65 6.50
C GLU A 22 8.55 -6.96 5.14
N SER A 23 8.02 -7.52 4.06
CA SER A 23 8.03 -6.87 2.74
C SER A 23 7.13 -5.64 2.75
N ILE A 24 5.92 -5.77 3.31
CA ILE A 24 4.92 -4.69 3.37
C ILE A 24 5.42 -3.51 4.21
N ILE A 25 6.04 -3.80 5.36
CA ILE A 25 6.60 -2.78 6.25
C ILE A 25 7.79 -2.09 5.60
N ARG A 26 8.75 -2.85 5.03
CA ARG A 26 9.95 -2.26 4.40
C ARG A 26 9.61 -1.41 3.18
N ALA A 27 8.62 -1.81 2.41
CA ALA A 27 8.15 -1.07 1.24
C ALA A 27 7.11 0.01 1.56
N THR A 28 6.69 0.13 2.83
CA THR A 28 5.67 1.09 3.28
C THR A 28 4.42 1.11 2.40
N VAL A 29 3.93 -0.06 1.98
CA VAL A 29 2.99 -0.23 0.85
C VAL A 29 1.80 0.74 0.87
N ALA A 30 1.11 0.87 2.01
CA ALA A 30 -0.05 1.75 2.11
C ALA A 30 0.30 3.24 1.92
N ARG A 31 1.41 3.69 2.52
CA ARG A 31 1.85 5.09 2.41
C ARG A 31 2.37 5.40 1.02
N ASP A 32 3.10 4.46 0.42
CA ASP A 32 3.71 4.61 -0.89
C ASP A 32 2.68 4.79 -2.01
N VAL A 33 1.53 4.11 -1.94
CA VAL A 33 0.38 4.35 -2.85
C VAL A 33 -0.15 5.78 -2.68
N ALA A 34 -0.40 6.22 -1.43
CA ALA A 34 -0.92 7.56 -1.16
C ALA A 34 0.04 8.66 -1.63
N GLU A 35 1.35 8.53 -1.39
CA GLU A 35 2.36 9.49 -1.82
C GLU A 35 2.48 9.60 -3.33
N LYS A 36 2.31 8.48 -4.04
CA LYS A 36 2.31 8.46 -5.50
C LYS A 36 1.09 9.17 -6.08
N MET A 37 -0.06 9.05 -5.43
CA MET A 37 -1.24 9.83 -5.82
C MET A 37 -1.04 11.32 -5.49
N GLU A 38 -0.58 11.64 -4.28
CA GLU A 38 -0.47 13.00 -3.76
C GLU A 38 0.64 13.82 -4.44
N TYR A 39 1.83 13.25 -4.58
CA TYR A 39 3.03 13.98 -5.03
C TYR A 39 3.42 13.69 -6.48
N LYS A 40 3.09 12.52 -7.02
CA LYS A 40 3.32 12.19 -8.44
C LYS A 40 2.08 12.35 -9.31
N GLY A 41 0.91 12.61 -8.72
CA GLY A 41 -0.34 12.77 -9.47
C GLY A 41 -0.77 11.50 -10.20
N LEU A 42 -0.31 10.33 -9.76
CA LEU A 42 -0.69 9.06 -10.38
C LEU A 42 -2.15 8.72 -10.06
N SER A 43 -2.80 7.99 -10.99
CA SER A 43 -4.10 7.40 -10.69
C SER A 43 -3.96 6.32 -9.60
N LEU A 44 -5.05 6.04 -8.88
CA LEU A 44 -5.06 4.99 -7.85
C LEU A 44 -4.56 3.64 -8.41
N LYS A 45 -4.98 3.30 -9.63
CA LYS A 45 -4.60 2.07 -10.30
C LYS A 45 -3.10 2.02 -10.60
N ASP A 46 -2.55 3.11 -11.12
CA ASP A 46 -1.13 3.17 -11.50
C ASP A 46 -0.24 3.23 -10.26
N ALA A 47 -0.66 3.94 -9.22
CA ALA A 47 0.03 3.99 -7.93
C ALA A 47 0.07 2.60 -7.28
N ALA A 48 -1.07 1.91 -7.21
CA ALA A 48 -1.17 0.56 -6.66
C ALA A 48 -0.31 -0.46 -7.44
N ALA A 49 -0.39 -0.43 -8.78
CA ALA A 49 0.40 -1.33 -9.63
C ALA A 49 1.90 -1.09 -9.43
N TYR A 50 2.33 0.17 -9.46
CA TYR A 50 3.74 0.51 -9.26
C TYR A 50 4.25 0.02 -7.89
N THR A 51 3.50 0.28 -6.81
CA THR A 51 3.92 -0.14 -5.47
C THR A 51 4.09 -1.65 -5.36
N ILE A 52 3.19 -2.45 -5.96
CA ILE A 52 3.30 -3.91 -5.91
C ILE A 52 4.41 -4.44 -6.83
N GLU A 53 4.48 -3.93 -8.07
CA GLU A 53 5.39 -4.46 -9.09
C GLU A 53 6.84 -4.04 -8.89
N GLU A 54 7.06 -2.79 -8.45
CA GLU A 54 8.39 -2.18 -8.40
C GLU A 54 8.92 -2.02 -6.96
N CYS A 55 8.05 -1.84 -5.96
CA CYS A 55 8.48 -1.57 -4.58
C CYS A 55 8.45 -2.81 -3.67
N THR A 56 7.86 -3.93 -4.11
CA THR A 56 7.85 -5.17 -3.33
C THR A 56 8.46 -6.34 -4.11
N PRO A 57 9.15 -7.29 -3.44
CA PRO A 57 9.58 -8.51 -4.11
C PRO A 57 8.38 -9.28 -4.68
N ARG A 58 8.53 -9.80 -5.91
CA ARG A 58 7.47 -10.54 -6.60
C ARG A 58 6.87 -11.65 -5.73
N GLY A 59 5.54 -11.70 -5.67
CA GLY A 59 4.79 -12.72 -4.94
C GLY A 59 4.79 -12.55 -3.43
N THR A 60 5.28 -11.43 -2.89
CA THR A 60 5.35 -11.23 -1.44
C THR A 60 4.28 -10.30 -0.87
N ALA A 61 3.63 -9.48 -1.68
CA ALA A 61 2.59 -8.56 -1.24
C ALA A 61 1.47 -8.41 -2.28
N GLY A 62 0.28 -8.09 -1.81
CA GLY A 62 -0.86 -7.60 -2.58
C GLY A 62 -1.62 -6.57 -1.76
N LEU A 63 -2.49 -5.79 -2.40
CA LEU A 63 -3.29 -4.77 -1.72
C LEU A 63 -4.66 -4.59 -2.37
N ILE A 64 -5.60 -4.07 -1.59
CA ILE A 64 -6.85 -3.46 -2.07
C ILE A 64 -6.81 -1.98 -1.72
N ALA A 65 -7.37 -1.13 -2.58
CA ALA A 65 -7.45 0.30 -2.33
C ALA A 65 -8.69 0.96 -2.94
N VAL A 66 -9.19 2.00 -2.27
CA VAL A 66 -10.30 2.87 -2.70
C VAL A 66 -9.99 4.34 -2.50
#